data_AF-A0A6C0L7X5-F1
#
_entry.id   AF-A0A6C0L7X5-F1
#
_cell.length_a   1.000
_cell.length_b   1.000
_cell.length_c   1.000
_cell.angle_alpha   90.00
_cell.angle_beta   90.00
_cell.angle_gamma   90.00
#
_symmetry.space_group_name_H-M   'P 1'
#
loop_
_entity.id
_entity.type
_entity.pdbx_description
1 polymer ?
#
loop_
_entity_poly.entity_id
_entity_poly.type
_entity_poly.pdbx_seq_one_letter_code
_entity_poly.pdbx_strand_id
1 'polypeptide(L)'
;MNTESQIDFSKRIEELTNQYYSDNKKNTFFKSSQKMDCAAQVTNQIGIDELIQRTVYLIPNSDSVFMDYTVFKRYATPENYPKIVGYILSLLNYCISKYGHYCAHVNLDTFTISAAERHKTAIECFLTNCMRPDCQYSLKLKNMNIYNTPNTFNNISKVLMPFVDPVVREKIVLYDKKCSSELLNNLMKN
;
A
#
# COMPACT_ATOMS: atom_id res chain seq x y z
N MET A 1 16.18 -6.60 1.08
CA MET A 1 16.45 -5.40 0.25
C MET A 1 17.26 -4.45 1.13
N ASN A 2 18.45 -4.00 0.72
CA ASN A 2 19.26 -3.12 1.56
C ASN A 2 18.63 -1.72 1.63
N THR A 3 18.82 -1.02 2.75
CA THR A 3 18.25 0.31 3.02
C THR A 3 18.70 1.35 1.98
N GLU A 4 19.92 1.21 1.48
CA GLU A 4 20.53 2.08 0.46
C GLU A 4 19.77 2.02 -0.88
N SER A 5 19.42 0.84 -1.36
CA SER A 5 18.62 0.68 -2.59
C SER A 5 17.21 1.26 -2.46
N GLN A 6 16.63 1.28 -1.26
CA GLN A 6 15.31 1.88 -1.02
C GLN A 6 15.39 3.42 -0.98
N ILE A 7 16.48 3.98 -0.44
CA ILE A 7 16.73 5.42 -0.42
C ILE A 7 16.90 5.93 -1.85
N ASP A 8 17.71 5.24 -2.67
CA ASP A 8 17.96 5.65 -4.06
C ASP A 8 16.70 5.55 -4.93
N PHE A 9 15.91 4.50 -4.72
CA PHE A 9 14.61 4.37 -5.38
C PHE A 9 13.64 5.50 -5.00
N SER A 10 13.59 5.87 -3.72
CA SER A 10 12.75 6.96 -3.24
C SER A 10 13.15 8.31 -3.86
N LYS A 11 14.47 8.57 -3.96
CA LYS A 11 15.01 9.77 -4.63
C LYS A 11 14.63 9.79 -6.11
N ARG A 12 14.80 8.67 -6.82
CA ARG A 12 14.42 8.56 -8.24
C ARG A 12 12.94 8.88 -8.46
N ILE A 13 12.04 8.36 -7.63
CA ILE A 13 10.60 8.71 -7.72
C ILE A 13 10.36 10.19 -7.43
N GLU A 14 11.06 10.76 -6.46
CA GLU A 14 10.94 12.17 -6.12
C GLU A 14 11.40 13.09 -7.25
N GLU A 15 12.54 12.78 -7.88
CA GLU A 15 13.06 13.50 -9.06
C GLU A 15 12.05 13.51 -10.21
N LEU A 16 11.49 12.34 -10.57
CA LEU A 16 10.46 12.24 -11.61
C LEU A 16 9.20 13.03 -11.27
N THR A 17 8.78 12.97 -10.00
CA THR A 17 7.64 13.76 -9.53
C THR A 17 7.92 15.25 -9.69
N ASN A 18 9.09 15.71 -9.26
CA ASN A 18 9.49 17.12 -9.29
C ASN A 18 9.62 17.63 -10.74
N GLN A 19 10.21 16.82 -11.62
CA GLN A 19 10.30 17.12 -13.04
C GLN A 19 8.91 17.37 -13.65
N TYR A 20 7.96 16.46 -13.42
CA TYR A 20 6.59 16.63 -13.92
C TYR A 20 5.96 17.97 -13.50
N TYR A 21 6.06 18.33 -12.22
CA TYR A 21 5.48 19.59 -11.73
C TYR A 21 6.24 20.85 -12.17
N SER A 22 7.54 20.73 -12.46
CA SER A 22 8.33 21.79 -13.10
C SER A 22 7.80 22.04 -14.53
N ASP A 23 7.62 20.98 -15.30
CA ASP A 23 7.25 21.03 -16.71
C ASP A 23 5.79 21.44 -16.93
N ASN A 24 4.90 21.10 -15.99
CA ASN A 24 3.45 21.22 -16.18
C ASN A 24 2.75 22.31 -15.34
N LYS A 25 3.49 23.18 -14.64
CA LYS A 25 3.00 24.19 -13.67
C LYS A 25 1.90 23.65 -12.74
N LYS A 26 2.24 23.41 -11.47
CA LYS A 26 1.29 22.91 -10.45
C LYS A 26 -0.01 23.75 -10.41
N ASN A 27 -1.10 23.23 -10.95
CA ASN A 27 -2.37 23.94 -11.01
C ASN A 27 -3.16 23.69 -9.73
N THR A 28 -3.65 24.77 -9.11
CA THR A 28 -4.40 24.71 -7.86
C THR A 28 -5.81 24.16 -8.03
N PHE A 29 -6.38 24.23 -9.23
CA PHE A 29 -7.78 23.88 -9.52
C PHE A 29 -8.00 22.45 -10.09
N PHE A 30 -6.98 21.79 -10.67
CA PHE A 30 -7.09 20.44 -11.27
C PHE A 30 -6.16 19.41 -10.60
N LYS A 31 -6.01 19.49 -9.27
CA LYS A 31 -5.04 18.71 -8.49
C LYS A 31 -5.22 17.18 -8.54
N SER A 32 -6.40 16.66 -8.87
CA SER A 32 -6.63 15.21 -8.92
C SER A 32 -6.11 14.60 -10.22
N SER A 33 -6.45 15.18 -11.39
CA SER A 33 -5.98 14.69 -12.69
C SER A 33 -4.46 14.80 -12.81
N GLN A 34 -3.89 15.96 -12.42
CA GLN A 34 -2.43 16.14 -12.46
C GLN A 34 -1.66 15.11 -11.62
N LYS A 35 -2.26 14.62 -10.52
CA LYS A 35 -1.65 13.54 -9.72
C LYS A 35 -1.71 12.19 -10.42
N MET A 36 -2.77 11.91 -11.18
CA MET A 36 -2.87 10.70 -12.00
C MET A 36 -1.93 10.74 -13.20
N ASP A 37 -1.84 11.89 -13.87
CA ASP A 37 -0.92 12.10 -15.00
C ASP A 37 0.54 11.93 -14.56
N CYS A 38 0.91 12.54 -13.42
CA CYS A 38 2.22 12.35 -12.78
C CYS A 38 2.49 10.86 -12.50
N ALA A 39 1.49 10.14 -11.98
CA ALA A 39 1.61 8.72 -11.65
C ALA A 39 1.80 7.84 -12.90
N ALA A 40 1.09 8.16 -13.99
CA ALA A 40 1.28 7.51 -15.28
C ALA A 40 2.68 7.75 -15.84
N GLN A 41 3.21 8.98 -15.75
CA GLN A 41 4.59 9.27 -16.18
C GLN A 41 5.64 8.51 -15.37
N VAL A 42 5.50 8.45 -14.05
CA VAL A 42 6.40 7.66 -13.19
C VAL A 42 6.35 6.18 -13.60
N THR A 43 5.15 5.65 -13.84
CA THR A 43 4.95 4.26 -14.30
C THR A 43 5.66 3.99 -15.62
N ASN A 44 5.55 4.89 -16.60
CA ASN A 44 6.16 4.73 -17.92
C ASN A 44 7.69 4.76 -17.88
N GLN A 45 8.30 5.47 -16.93
CA GLN A 45 9.76 5.61 -16.86
C GLN A 45 10.45 4.52 -16.02
N ILE A 46 9.81 4.03 -14.96
CA ILE A 46 10.39 3.00 -14.08
C ILE A 46 9.93 1.60 -14.51
N GLY A 47 8.68 1.47 -14.98
CA GLY A 47 8.05 0.19 -15.22
C GLY A 47 7.23 -0.27 -14.02
N ILE A 48 6.02 -0.74 -14.30
CA ILE A 48 5.03 -1.09 -13.27
C ILE A 48 5.48 -2.24 -12.36
N ASP A 49 6.24 -3.21 -12.87
CA ASP A 49 6.66 -4.39 -12.09
C ASP A 49 7.69 -4.02 -11.02
N GLU A 50 8.66 -3.18 -11.35
CA GLU A 50 9.64 -2.65 -10.38
C GLU A 50 8.92 -1.82 -9.30
N LEU A 51 8.00 -0.95 -9.71
CA LEU A 51 7.19 -0.14 -8.78
C LEU A 51 6.40 -1.00 -7.79
N ILE A 52 5.75 -2.05 -8.29
CA ILE A 52 4.96 -2.97 -7.46
C ILE A 52 5.87 -3.70 -6.46
N GLN A 53 7.00 -4.26 -6.93
CA GLN A 53 7.93 -4.99 -6.06
C GLN A 53 8.56 -4.12 -4.97
N ARG A 54 8.71 -2.82 -5.23
CA ARG A 54 9.18 -1.82 -4.25
C ARG A 54 8.09 -1.31 -3.30
N THR A 55 6.83 -1.53 -3.66
CA THR A 55 5.66 -1.13 -2.88
C THR A 55 5.19 -2.22 -1.94
N VAL A 56 5.15 -3.46 -2.43
CA VAL A 56 4.64 -4.61 -1.69
C VAL A 56 5.66 -5.74 -1.79
N TYR A 57 6.07 -6.29 -0.66
CA TYR A 57 7.07 -7.37 -0.63
C TYR A 57 6.93 -8.24 0.61
N LEU A 58 7.54 -9.41 0.56
CA LEU A 58 7.69 -10.29 1.71
C LEU A 58 8.84 -9.79 2.59
N ILE A 59 8.61 -9.68 3.89
CA ILE A 59 9.70 -9.53 4.84
C ILE A 59 10.51 -10.84 4.81
N PRO A 60 11.84 -10.79 4.59
CA PRO A 60 12.67 -11.99 4.48
C PRO A 60 12.43 -12.99 5.63
N ASN A 61 12.45 -14.27 5.29
CA ASN A 61 12.34 -15.37 6.27
C ASN A 61 11.09 -15.34 7.17
N SER A 62 10.00 -14.70 6.74
CA SER A 62 8.77 -14.58 7.52
C SER A 62 7.50 -14.88 6.71
N ASP A 63 6.35 -14.92 7.39
CA ASP A 63 5.01 -14.94 6.83
C ASP A 63 4.42 -13.54 6.62
N SER A 64 5.24 -12.49 6.79
CA SER A 64 4.81 -11.09 6.76
C SER A 64 4.89 -10.50 5.35
N VAL A 65 3.77 -9.95 4.89
CA VAL A 65 3.67 -9.11 3.70
C VAL A 65 3.64 -7.65 4.13
N PHE A 66 4.55 -6.85 3.59
CA PHE A 66 4.64 -5.42 3.83
C PHE A 66 4.14 -4.61 2.63
N MET A 67 3.41 -3.53 2.88
CA MET A 67 2.94 -2.57 1.89
C MET A 67 3.30 -1.14 2.30
N ASP A 68 3.95 -0.39 1.41
CA ASP A 68 4.31 1.01 1.61
C ASP A 68 3.43 1.97 0.81
N TYR A 69 2.50 2.66 1.48
CA TYR A 69 1.65 3.65 0.82
C TYR A 69 2.45 4.84 0.25
N THR A 70 3.61 5.16 0.82
CA THR A 70 4.41 6.31 0.37
C THR A 70 4.93 6.14 -1.05
N VAL A 71 5.15 4.88 -1.46
CA VAL A 71 5.49 4.46 -2.82
C VAL A 71 4.23 4.25 -3.65
N PHE A 72 3.23 3.51 -3.14
CA PHE A 72 1.98 3.22 -3.84
C PHE A 72 1.34 4.46 -4.48
N LYS A 73 1.19 5.54 -3.69
CA LYS A 73 0.53 6.78 -4.12
C LYS A 73 1.19 7.50 -5.29
N ARG A 74 2.43 7.11 -5.65
CA ARG A 74 3.26 7.78 -6.66
C ARG A 74 3.03 7.26 -8.06
N TYR A 75 2.40 6.09 -8.20
CA TYR A 75 2.18 5.45 -9.50
C TYR A 75 0.81 4.76 -9.63
N ALA A 76 0.12 4.48 -8.51
CA ALA A 76 -1.13 3.74 -8.56
C ALA A 76 -2.26 4.57 -9.20
N THR A 77 -2.84 4.02 -10.27
CA THR A 77 -3.95 4.58 -11.03
C THR A 77 -5.02 3.51 -11.32
N PRO A 78 -6.26 3.89 -11.65
CA PRO A 78 -7.32 2.93 -11.98
C PRO A 78 -6.90 1.88 -13.03
N GLU A 79 -6.08 2.27 -14.00
CA GLU A 79 -5.59 1.39 -15.08
C GLU A 79 -4.71 0.26 -14.53
N ASN A 80 -3.94 0.51 -13.47
CA ASN A 80 -2.96 -0.45 -12.94
C ASN A 80 -3.38 -1.13 -11.63
N TYR A 81 -4.50 -0.73 -11.01
CA TYR A 81 -5.02 -1.40 -9.80
C TYR A 81 -5.17 -2.92 -9.94
N PRO A 82 -5.72 -3.50 -11.03
CA PRO A 82 -5.84 -4.94 -11.14
C PRO A 82 -4.49 -5.67 -11.07
N LYS A 83 -3.44 -5.10 -11.68
CA LYS A 83 -2.09 -5.66 -11.66
C LYS A 83 -1.47 -5.60 -10.26
N ILE A 84 -1.63 -4.47 -9.57
CA ILE A 84 -1.16 -4.31 -8.18
C ILE A 84 -1.86 -5.30 -7.25
N VAL A 85 -3.19 -5.38 -7.32
CA VAL A 85 -4.00 -6.30 -6.51
C VAL A 85 -3.62 -7.75 -6.79
N GLY A 86 -3.48 -8.14 -8.06
CA GLY A 86 -3.06 -9.49 -8.43
C GLY A 86 -1.70 -9.87 -7.83
N TYR A 87 -0.74 -8.94 -7.83
CA TYR A 87 0.55 -9.17 -7.19
C TYR A 87 0.44 -9.30 -5.66
N ILE A 88 -0.34 -8.44 -4.98
CA ILE A 88 -0.58 -8.57 -3.53
C ILE A 88 -1.14 -9.96 -3.22
N LEU A 89 -2.18 -10.39 -3.94
CA LEU A 89 -2.82 -11.70 -3.74
C LEU A 89 -1.84 -12.86 -3.98
N SER A 90 -0.91 -12.72 -4.93
CA SER A 90 0.12 -13.74 -5.17
C SER A 90 1.06 -13.90 -3.96
N LEU A 91 1.43 -12.81 -3.28
CA LEU A 91 2.23 -12.86 -2.07
C LEU A 91 1.46 -13.46 -0.90
N LEU A 92 0.17 -13.09 -0.75
CA LEU A 92 -0.69 -13.68 0.27
C LEU A 92 -0.82 -15.19 0.07
N ASN A 93 -1.06 -15.64 -1.17
CA ASN A 93 -1.16 -17.06 -1.51
C ASN A 93 0.15 -17.79 -1.24
N TYR A 94 1.29 -17.21 -1.59
CA TYR A 94 2.58 -17.78 -1.23
C TYR A 94 2.72 -17.98 0.29
N CYS A 95 2.40 -16.98 1.11
CA CYS A 95 2.45 -17.11 2.57
C CYS A 95 1.47 -18.17 3.09
N ILE A 96 0.23 -18.20 2.59
CA ILE A 96 -0.78 -19.18 2.98
C ILE A 96 -0.32 -20.60 2.62
N SER A 97 0.20 -20.81 1.41
CA SER A 97 0.69 -22.13 0.99
C SER A 97 1.90 -22.59 1.79
N LYS A 98 2.79 -21.67 2.17
CA LYS A 98 4.05 -22.00 2.87
C LYS A 98 3.91 -22.11 4.38
N TYR A 99 3.14 -21.22 5.00
CA TYR A 99 3.04 -21.08 6.46
C TYR A 99 1.63 -21.39 7.01
N GLY A 100 0.64 -21.60 6.13
CA GLY A 100 -0.76 -21.82 6.50
C GLY A 100 -1.51 -20.54 6.88
N HIS A 101 -0.83 -19.40 6.97
CA HIS A 101 -1.34 -18.09 7.35
C HIS A 101 -0.44 -16.97 6.81
N TYR A 102 -0.83 -15.72 7.04
CA TYR A 102 0.00 -14.55 6.73
C TYR A 102 -0.20 -13.43 7.74
N CYS A 103 0.83 -12.60 7.89
CA CYS A 103 0.81 -11.36 8.66
C CYS A 103 0.83 -10.18 7.68
N ALA A 104 -0.05 -9.19 7.84
CA ALA A 104 -0.09 -8.01 6.99
C ALA A 104 0.50 -6.80 7.73
N HIS A 105 1.35 -6.03 7.06
CA HIS A 105 1.97 -4.82 7.58
C HIS A 105 1.78 -3.68 6.57
N VAL A 106 1.11 -2.60 6.96
CA VAL A 106 0.77 -1.50 6.06
C VAL A 106 1.29 -0.20 6.64
N ASN A 107 2.24 0.44 5.95
CA ASN A 107 2.69 1.79 6.28
C ASN A 107 1.77 2.82 5.61
N LEU A 108 1.04 3.60 6.41
CA LEU A 108 0.14 4.66 5.95
C LEU A 108 0.72 6.07 6.09
N ASP A 109 2.04 6.24 6.18
CA ASP A 109 2.61 7.58 6.29
C ASP A 109 2.15 8.46 5.13
N THR A 110 1.75 9.70 5.43
CA THR A 110 1.10 10.66 4.51
C THR A 110 -0.27 10.26 3.94
N PHE A 111 -0.90 9.19 4.43
CA PHE A 111 -2.26 8.82 4.03
C PHE A 111 -3.30 9.81 4.59
N THR A 112 -4.31 10.12 3.79
CA THR A 112 -5.34 11.12 4.13
C THR A 112 -6.71 10.62 3.67
N ILE A 113 -7.79 11.25 4.16
CA ILE A 113 -9.16 10.94 3.72
C ILE A 113 -9.29 11.11 2.20
N SER A 114 -8.73 12.18 1.62
CA SER A 114 -8.75 12.38 0.17
C SER A 114 -7.93 11.35 -0.60
N ALA A 115 -6.97 10.66 0.03
CA ALA A 115 -6.30 9.52 -0.57
C ALA A 115 -7.17 8.26 -0.52
N ALA A 116 -7.86 8.03 0.60
CA ALA A 116 -8.82 6.93 0.74
C ALA A 116 -9.92 6.99 -0.33
N GLU A 117 -10.51 8.18 -0.55
CA GLU A 117 -11.50 8.38 -1.62
C GLU A 117 -10.92 8.14 -3.01
N ARG A 118 -9.73 8.71 -3.30
CA ARG A 118 -9.06 8.55 -4.60
C ARG A 118 -8.77 7.10 -4.96
N HIS A 119 -8.38 6.30 -3.97
CA HIS A 119 -7.97 4.91 -4.16
C HIS A 119 -9.04 3.91 -3.72
N LYS A 120 -10.27 4.36 -3.49
CA LYS A 120 -11.39 3.50 -3.07
C LYS A 120 -11.59 2.32 -4.02
N THR A 121 -11.50 2.54 -5.33
CA THR A 121 -11.60 1.49 -6.35
C THR A 121 -10.52 0.42 -6.23
N ALA A 122 -9.29 0.78 -5.82
CA ALA A 122 -8.24 -0.21 -5.58
C ALA A 122 -8.57 -1.09 -4.36
N ILE A 123 -9.10 -0.46 -3.31
CA ILE A 123 -9.50 -1.14 -2.08
C ILE A 123 -10.70 -2.06 -2.36
N GLU A 124 -11.71 -1.57 -3.07
CA GLU A 124 -12.85 -2.38 -3.51
C GLU A 124 -12.40 -3.56 -4.37
N CYS A 125 -11.50 -3.33 -5.35
CA CYS A 125 -10.94 -4.39 -6.18
C CYS A 125 -10.26 -5.48 -5.33
N PHE A 126 -9.43 -5.08 -4.36
CA PHE A 126 -8.80 -6.04 -3.45
C PHE A 126 -9.84 -6.82 -2.64
N LEU A 127 -10.79 -6.13 -2.02
CA LEU A 127 -11.78 -6.73 -1.14
C LEU A 127 -12.74 -7.66 -1.88
N THR A 128 -13.17 -7.32 -3.10
CA THR A 128 -13.96 -8.22 -3.95
C THR A 128 -13.22 -9.50 -4.27
N ASN A 129 -11.89 -9.46 -4.47
CA ASN A 129 -11.10 -10.67 -4.67
C ASN A 129 -10.94 -11.47 -3.37
N CYS A 130 -10.87 -10.80 -2.21
CA CYS A 130 -10.77 -11.47 -0.93
C CYS A 130 -12.09 -12.11 -0.45
N MET A 131 -13.23 -11.57 -0.86
CA MET A 131 -14.57 -12.04 -0.49
C MET A 131 -15.15 -13.11 -1.43
N ARG A 132 -14.36 -13.62 -2.38
CA ARG A 132 -14.84 -14.73 -3.22
C ARG A 132 -15.12 -15.95 -2.35
N PRO A 133 -16.22 -16.70 -2.59
CA PRO A 133 -16.65 -17.80 -1.71
C PRO A 133 -15.60 -18.92 -1.52
N ASP A 134 -14.70 -19.07 -2.48
CA ASP A 134 -13.61 -20.05 -2.50
C ASP A 134 -12.34 -19.57 -1.77
N CYS A 135 -12.31 -18.30 -1.34
CA CYS A 135 -11.14 -17.68 -0.74
C CYS A 135 -11.26 -17.60 0.79
N GLN A 136 -10.19 -17.95 1.51
CA GLN A 136 -10.14 -17.93 2.97
C GLN A 136 -9.23 -16.82 3.53
N TYR A 137 -8.96 -15.75 2.77
CA TYR A 137 -7.98 -14.73 3.17
C TYR A 137 -8.26 -14.10 4.54
N SER A 138 -9.53 -13.83 4.89
CA SER A 138 -9.92 -13.31 6.21
C SER A 138 -9.57 -14.26 7.37
N LEU A 139 -9.77 -15.56 7.15
CA LEU A 139 -9.50 -16.61 8.14
C LEU A 139 -8.00 -16.86 8.28
N LYS A 140 -7.27 -16.82 7.16
CA LYS A 140 -5.83 -17.07 7.09
C LYS A 140 -4.96 -15.87 7.50
N LEU A 141 -5.56 -14.68 7.62
CA LEU A 141 -4.90 -13.53 8.23
C LEU A 141 -4.64 -13.82 9.71
N LYS A 142 -3.39 -13.69 10.17
CA LYS A 142 -3.04 -13.82 11.59
C LYS A 142 -3.13 -12.48 12.32
N ASN A 143 -2.52 -11.44 11.78
CA ASN A 143 -2.60 -10.07 12.27
C ASN A 143 -2.50 -9.06 11.11
N MET A 144 -3.02 -7.86 11.31
CA MET A 144 -2.85 -6.73 10.40
C MET A 144 -2.35 -5.52 11.18
N ASN A 145 -1.09 -5.17 10.98
CA ASN A 145 -0.41 -4.07 11.63
C ASN A 145 -0.44 -2.84 10.72
N ILE A 146 -1.09 -1.76 11.15
CA ILE A 146 -1.20 -0.52 10.39
C ILE A 146 -0.37 0.56 11.08
N TYR A 147 0.65 1.04 10.39
CA TYR A 147 1.61 2.02 10.88
C TYR A 147 1.30 3.41 10.37
N ASN A 148 1.81 4.41 11.09
CA ASN A 148 1.70 5.83 10.78
C ASN A 148 0.24 6.27 10.55
N THR A 149 -0.67 5.76 11.38
CA THR A 149 -2.08 6.13 11.30
C THR A 149 -2.25 7.62 11.58
N PRO A 150 -2.94 8.39 10.72
CA PRO A 150 -3.19 9.80 10.94
C PRO A 150 -4.20 10.00 12.08
N ASN A 151 -4.20 11.16 12.74
CA ASN A 151 -5.20 11.50 13.76
C ASN A 151 -6.65 11.41 13.24
N THR A 152 -6.83 11.50 11.92
CA THR A 152 -8.12 11.38 11.22
C THR A 152 -8.47 9.93 10.83
N PHE A 153 -7.70 8.92 11.29
CA PHE A 153 -7.91 7.53 10.90
C PHE A 153 -9.30 7.01 11.26
N ASN A 154 -9.94 7.52 12.32
CA ASN A 154 -11.33 7.17 12.63
C ASN A 154 -12.30 7.48 11.49
N ASN A 155 -12.10 8.58 10.75
CA ASN A 155 -12.92 8.93 9.60
C ASN A 155 -12.63 8.03 8.40
N ILE A 156 -11.35 7.69 8.20
CA ILE A 156 -10.92 6.75 7.16
C ILE A 156 -11.49 5.36 7.43
N SER A 157 -11.43 4.91 8.69
CA SER A 157 -11.96 3.63 9.15
C SER A 157 -13.47 3.53 8.88
N LYS A 158 -14.25 4.58 9.12
CA LYS A 158 -15.69 4.60 8.78
C LYS A 158 -15.96 4.35 7.29
N VAL A 159 -15.08 4.81 6.40
CA VAL A 159 -15.21 4.59 4.95
C VAL A 159 -14.84 3.16 4.57
N LEU A 160 -13.84 2.56 5.23
CA LEU A 160 -13.28 1.26 4.82
C LEU A 160 -13.88 0.06 5.57
N MET A 161 -14.20 0.20 6.86
CA MET A 161 -14.71 -0.89 7.71
C MET A 161 -15.97 -1.60 7.20
N PRO A 162 -16.93 -0.95 6.52
CA PRO A 162 -18.08 -1.64 5.95
C PRO A 162 -17.72 -2.76 4.98
N PHE A 163 -16.55 -2.66 4.33
CA PHE A 163 -16.06 -3.64 3.36
C PHE A 163 -15.12 -4.69 3.99
N VAL A 164 -14.76 -4.53 5.27
CA VAL A 164 -13.85 -5.43 5.98
C VAL A 164 -14.66 -6.49 6.72
N ASP A 165 -14.35 -7.75 6.44
CA ASP A 165 -14.88 -8.93 7.14
C ASP A 165 -14.73 -8.76 8.68
N PRO A 166 -15.80 -8.98 9.47
CA PRO A 166 -15.73 -8.88 10.93
C PRO A 166 -14.54 -9.61 11.57
N VAL A 167 -14.18 -10.80 11.07
CA VAL A 167 -13.06 -11.61 11.62
C VAL A 167 -11.71 -10.91 11.42
N VAL A 168 -11.57 -10.07 10.40
CA VAL A 168 -10.36 -9.29 10.15
C VAL A 168 -10.28 -8.12 11.13
N ARG A 169 -11.41 -7.52 11.52
CA ARG A 169 -11.43 -6.31 12.36
C ARG A 169 -10.75 -6.54 13.71
N GLU A 170 -10.94 -7.72 14.31
CA GLU A 170 -10.33 -8.11 15.58
C GLU A 170 -8.81 -8.32 15.48
N LYS A 171 -8.28 -8.48 14.27
CA LYS A 171 -6.86 -8.72 13.99
C LYS A 171 -6.09 -7.44 13.65
N ILE A 172 -6.79 -6.31 13.55
CA ILE A 172 -6.19 -5.02 13.20
C ILE A 172 -5.57 -4.38 14.44
N VAL A 173 -4.29 -4.04 14.34
CA VAL A 173 -3.56 -3.26 15.34
C VAL A 173 -3.09 -1.96 14.70
N LEU A 174 -3.40 -0.84 15.35
CA LEU A 174 -3.10 0.50 14.86
C LEU A 174 -1.94 1.10 15.64
N TYR A 175 -0.98 1.66 14.93
CA TYR A 175 0.15 2.39 15.51
C TYR A 175 0.15 3.83 15.02
N ASP A 176 0.31 4.76 15.96
CA ASP A 176 0.48 6.18 15.65
C ASP A 176 1.88 6.45 15.05
N LYS A 177 2.11 7.68 14.61
CA LYS A 177 3.39 8.08 14.00
C LYS A 177 4.58 7.99 14.96
N LYS A 178 4.36 8.17 16.27
CA LYS A 178 5.46 8.16 17.26
C LYS A 178 6.00 6.75 17.45
N CYS A 179 5.12 5.77 17.63
CA CYS A 179 5.49 4.38 17.85
C CYS A 179 5.92 3.67 16.57
N SER A 180 5.42 4.10 15.40
CA SER A 180 5.63 3.39 14.14
C SER A 180 7.09 3.32 13.69
N SER A 181 7.88 4.36 13.94
CA SER A 181 9.26 4.42 13.42
C SER A 181 10.13 3.29 14.00
N GLU A 182 10.05 3.07 15.30
CA GLU A 182 10.80 1.99 15.97
C GLU A 182 10.29 0.61 15.55
N LEU A 183 8.97 0.42 15.53
CA LEU A 183 8.36 -0.85 15.15
C LEU A 183 8.69 -1.26 13.70
N LEU A 184 8.67 -0.30 12.76
CA LEU A 184 9.04 -0.54 11.37
C LEU A 184 10.53 -0.89 11.25
N ASN A 185 11.40 -0.19 11.98
CA ASN A 185 12.83 -0.51 11.98
C ASN A 185 13.10 -1.91 12.51
N ASN A 186 12.39 -2.34 13.55
CA ASN A 186 12.53 -3.69 14.10
C ASN A 186 11.97 -4.75 13.14
N LEU A 187 10.84 -4.47 12.48
CA LEU A 187 10.25 -5.36 11.47
C LEU A 187 11.21 -5.61 10.30
N MET A 188 11.90 -4.56 9.82
CA MET A 188 12.78 -4.63 8.64
C MET A 188 14.16 -5.23 8.91
N LYS A 189 14.53 -5.41 10.19
CA LYS A 189 15.81 -6.02 10.59
C LYS A 189 15.74 -7.55 10.72
N ASN A 190 14.54 -8.11 10.78
CA ASN A 190 14.30 -9.56 10.80
C ASN A 190 14.50 -10.16 9.41
#